data_AF-A0A1H7ZP26-F1
#
_entry.id   AF-A0A1H7ZP26-F1
#
_cell.length_a   1.000
_cell.length_b   1.000
_cell.length_c   1.000
_cell.angle_alpha   90.00
_cell.angle_beta   90.00
_cell.angle_gamma   90.00
#
_symmetry.space_group_name_H-M   'P 1'
#
loop_
_entity.id
_entity.type
_entity.pdbx_description
1 polymer ?
#
loop_
_entity_poly.entity_id
_entity_poly.type
_entity_poly.pdbx_seq_one_letter_code
_entity_poly.pdbx_strand_id
1 'polypeptide(L)' 'MFGLGPTELILILVIALVIFGPSKLPEIGKAVGDGIREFKDATAIDTEKDKDEE' A
#
# COMPACT_ATOMS: atom_id res chain seq x y z
N MET A 1 -1.39 29.72 -2.83
CA MET A 1 -2.17 29.85 -1.58
C MET A 1 -3.18 28.70 -1.39
N PHE A 2 -2.89 27.47 -1.84
CA PHE A 2 -3.72 26.30 -1.56
C PHE A 2 -2.84 25.05 -1.75
N GLY A 3 -1.95 24.82 -0.79
CA GLY A 3 -1.32 23.51 -0.64
C GLY A 3 -2.20 22.74 0.33
N LEU A 4 -2.61 21.52 -0.01
CA LEU A 4 -3.26 20.63 0.95
C LEU A 4 -2.27 20.44 2.11
N GLY A 5 -2.52 21.14 3.21
CA GLY A 5 -1.69 21.04 4.39
C GLY A 5 -1.91 19.69 5.06
N PRO A 6 -0.99 19.28 5.95
CA PRO A 6 -1.21 18.10 6.79
C PRO A 6 -2.55 18.18 7.55
N THR A 7 -3.02 19.38 7.88
CA THR A 7 -4.33 19.62 8.51
C THR A 7 -5.51 19.28 7.59
N GLU A 8 -5.54 19.75 6.35
CA GLU A 8 -6.59 19.37 5.39
C GLU A 8 -6.61 17.86 5.12
N LEU A 9 -5.43 17.23 4.99
CA LEU A 9 -5.34 15.79 4.78
C LEU A 9 -5.91 15.00 5.98
N ILE A 10 -5.65 15.45 7.21
CA ILE A 10 -6.23 14.85 8.41
C ILE A 10 -7.75 14.98 8.41
N LEU A 11 -8.30 16.15 8.04
CA LEU A 11 -9.75 16.35 7.98
C LEU A 11 -10.40 15.40 6.97
N ILE A 12 -9.81 15.28 5.77
CA ILE A 12 -10.27 14.34 4.73
C ILE A 12 -10.19 12.90 5.24
N LEU A 13 -9.09 12.52 5.90
CA LEU A 13 -8.90 11.19 6.45
C LEU A 13 -9.97 10.88 7.51
N VAL A 14 -10.29 11.83 8.41
CA VAL A 14 -11.36 11.65 9.40
C VAL A 14 -12.70 11.41 8.74
N ILE A 15 -13.06 12.20 7.71
CA ILE A 15 -14.32 12.01 6.96
C ILE A 15 -14.33 10.63 6.29
N ALA A 16 -13.24 10.24 5.64
CA ALA A 16 -13.10 8.93 5.02
C ALA A 16 -13.24 7.80 6.06
N LEU A 17 -12.66 7.97 7.26
CA LEU A 17 -12.78 7.02 8.36
C LEU A 17 -14.20 6.91 8.92
N VAL A 18 -15.00 7.96 8.90
CA VAL A 18 -16.41 7.89 9.31
C VAL A 18 -17.23 7.08 8.30
N ILE A 19 -16.94 7.23 7.00
CA ILE A 19 -17.66 6.52 5.93
C ILE A 19 -17.23 5.05 5.86
N PHE A 20 -15.92 4.79 5.84
CA PHE A 20 -15.36 3.46 5.66
C PHE A 20 -15.13 2.71 6.98
N GLY A 21 -14.93 3.41 8.08
CA GLY A 21 -14.55 2.85 9.38
C GLY A 21 -13.02 2.70 9.53
N PRO A 22 -12.45 2.95 10.73
CA PRO A 22 -11.01 2.82 10.98
C PRO A 22 -10.47 1.40 10.80
N SER A 23 -11.33 0.39 10.98
CA SER A 23 -10.95 -1.02 10.80
C SER A 23 -10.72 -1.41 9.35
N LYS A 24 -11.27 -0.68 8.37
CA LYS A 24 -11.07 -1.01 6.94
C LYS A 24 -9.70 -0.62 6.41
N LEU A 25 -9.07 0.43 6.95
CA LEU A 25 -7.72 0.83 6.54
C LEU A 25 -6.66 -0.27 6.74
N PRO A 26 -6.53 -0.91 7.93
CA PRO A 26 -5.56 -1.99 8.11
C PRO A 26 -5.91 -3.24 7.31
N GLU A 27 -7.20 -3.53 7.07
CA GLU A 27 -7.65 -4.66 6.25
C GLU A 27 -7.21 -4.49 4.79
N ILE A 28 -7.46 -3.31 4.20
CA ILE A 28 -7.01 -2.96 2.85
C ILE A 28 -5.48 -2.93 2.77
N GLY A 29 -4.81 -2.33 3.76
CA GLY A 29 -3.35 -2.29 3.83
C GLY A 29 -2.73 -3.68 3.88
N LYS A 30 -3.34 -4.62 4.62
CA LYS A 30 -2.89 -6.01 4.68
C LYS A 30 -3.07 -6.71 3.33
N ALA A 31 -4.24 -6.59 2.70
CA ALA A 31 -4.51 -7.19 1.39
C ALA A 31 -3.56 -6.66 0.30
N VAL A 32 -3.32 -5.34 0.28
CA VAL A 32 -2.37 -4.71 -0.64
C VAL A 32 -0.94 -5.14 -0.32
N GLY A 33 -0.56 -5.19 0.95
CA GLY A 33 0.77 -5.61 1.39
C GLY A 33 1.09 -7.05 1.00
N ASP A 34 0.13 -7.96 1.20
CA ASP A 34 0.24 -9.36 0.79
C ASP A 34 0.40 -9.46 -0.74
N GLY A 35 -0.39 -8.71 -1.51
CA GLY A 35 -0.25 -8.66 -2.97
C GLY A 35 1.09 -8.11 -3.46
N ILE A 36 1.62 -7.05 -2.83
CA ILE A 36 2.94 -6.49 -3.14
C ILE A 36 4.04 -7.51 -2.81
N ARG A 37 3.91 -8.24 -1.70
CA ARG A 37 4.87 -9.27 -1.31
C ARG A 37 4.90 -10.42 -2.32
N GLU A 38 3.73 -10.94 -2.70
CA GLU A 38 3.61 -12.00 -3.70
C GLU A 38 4.19 -11.55 -5.05
N PHE A 39 3.89 -10.31 -5.47
CA PHE A 39 4.40 -9.73 -6.71
C PHE A 39 5.93 -9.60 -6.71
N LYS A 40 6.50 -9.14 -5.59
CA LYS A 40 7.94 -9.04 -5.40
C LYS A 40 8.60 -10.43 -5.43
N ASP A 41 8.01 -11.40 -4.73
CA ASP A 41 8.56 -12.76 -4.66
C ASP A 41 8.52 -13.46 -6.03
N ALA A 42 7.44 -13.29 -6.80
CA ALA A 42 7.34 -13.78 -8.18
C ALA A 42 8.40 -13.15 -9.11
N THR A 43 8.61 -11.83 -9.00
CA THR A 43 9.61 -11.10 -9.82
C THR A 43 11.05 -11.45 -9.40
N ALA A 44 11.28 -11.74 -8.12
CA ALA A 44 12.59 -12.14 -7.60
C ALA A 44 13.00 -13.53 -8.12
N ILE A 45 12.06 -14.49 -8.19
CA ILE A 45 12.34 -15.83 -8.75
C ILE A 45 12.84 -15.73 -10.20
N ASP A 46 12.27 -14.84 -11.01
CA ASP A 46 12.71 -14.61 -12.39
C ASP A 46 14.10 -13.92 -12.46
N THR A 47 14.46 -13.15 -11.43
CA THR A 47 15.77 -12.45 -11.36
C THR A 47 16.90 -13.36 -10.84
N GLU A 48 16.59 -14.36 -10.00
CA GLU A 48 17.59 -15.30 -9.47
C GLU A 48 17.96 -16.39 -10.48
N LYS A 49 17.05 -16.82 -11.36
CA LYS A 49 17.35 -17.81 -12.41
C LYS A 49 18.35 -17.33 -13.47
N ASP A 50 18.51 -16.03 -13.63
CA ASP A 50 19.44 -15.42 -14.61
C ASP A 50 20.90 -15.36 -14.09
N LYS A 51 21.12 -15.59 -12.79
CA LYS A 51 22.45 -15.50 -12.15
C LYS A 51 23.20 -16.81 -12.01
N ASP A 52 22.54 -17.94 -12.20
CA ASP A 52 23.15 -19.28 -12.08
C ASP A 52 23.61 -19.83 -13.45
N GLU A 53 23.42 -19.08 -14.55
CA GLU A 53 23.81 -19.47 -15.92
C GLU A 53 25.10 -18.77 -16.44
N GLU A 54 25.83 -18.00 -15.62
CA GLU A 54 27.18 -17.46 -15.93
C GLU A 54 28.29 -18.17 -15.15
#